data_AF-A0A356UD64-F1
#
_entry.id   AF-A0A356UD64-F1
#
_cell.length_a   1.000
_cell.length_b   1.000
_cell.length_c   1.000
_cell.angle_alpha   90.00
_cell.angle_beta   90.00
_cell.angle_gamma   90.00
#
_symmetry.space_group_name_H-M   'P 1'
#
loop_
_entity.id
_entity.type
_entity.pdbx_description
1 polymer ?
#
loop_
_entity_poly.entity_id
_entity_poly.type
_entity_poly.pdbx_seq_one_letter_code
_entity_poly.pdbx_strand_id
1 'polypeptide(L)'
;LGEFMKIDDATVVSFVQNKVLLLHKIAAHADDPRSIANASIDDTDQYNKTGVSGIFIGLKIPSHQDYIYKTVWIAADDKKLHPVLSRNDIYFPRKSGFWELQVKQGNNRAALSAHNMAEKDLAATEKVSTKTASSVSESIVIDYIGNDYVAIENNTGGITRLQVLPVDKLSSAIGIKVLDLLGPAGLKAYHGAREQAVQTLYSQGIASINADINEDNYGLTRKNGHWYLRGRVNYYGNNAPGIMEFDIKLLPPAKLVFYDALYPGWQSIKDRVPNALDAFASPNKDIVVVKTKSKLYIFSINGEQLNSIPLGEIALDEGTTIIMAEWATGFYVDDWEKNFLTNGASVLEK
;
A
#
# COMPACT_ATOMS: atom_id res chain seq x y z
N LEU A 1 14.74 -1.40 -9.96
CA LEU A 1 15.94 -2.18 -10.31
C LEU A 1 15.70 -2.73 -11.71
N GLY A 2 16.46 -2.24 -12.69
CA GLY A 2 16.29 -2.57 -14.11
C GLY A 2 17.38 -3.51 -14.62
N GLU A 3 17.13 -4.12 -15.77
CA GLU A 3 18.09 -4.96 -16.49
C GLU A 3 18.74 -4.15 -17.61
N PHE A 4 19.98 -4.49 -17.96
CA PHE A 4 20.75 -3.82 -19.00
C PHE A 4 21.32 -4.84 -19.97
N MET A 5 21.16 -4.58 -21.26
CA MET A 5 21.72 -5.37 -22.35
C MET A 5 22.63 -4.48 -23.19
N LYS A 6 23.93 -4.80 -23.21
CA LYS A 6 24.91 -4.10 -24.05
C LYS A 6 24.76 -4.58 -25.49
N ILE A 7 24.54 -3.65 -26.43
CA ILE A 7 24.55 -3.95 -27.87
C ILE A 7 25.99 -3.82 -28.39
N ASP A 8 26.63 -2.71 -28.08
CA ASP A 8 28.01 -2.41 -28.46
C ASP A 8 28.66 -1.48 -27.40
N ASP A 9 29.86 -0.98 -27.67
CA ASP A 9 30.60 -0.12 -26.74
C ASP A 9 29.99 1.27 -26.54
N ALA A 10 29.09 1.69 -27.43
CA ALA A 10 28.42 2.99 -27.41
C ALA A 10 26.92 2.90 -27.11
N THR A 11 26.32 1.71 -27.10
CA THR A 11 24.87 1.54 -27.05
C THR A 11 24.45 0.45 -26.06
N VAL A 12 23.54 0.80 -25.15
CA VAL A 12 22.96 -0.11 -24.15
C VAL A 12 21.44 0.01 -24.19
N VAL A 13 20.75 -1.12 -24.13
CA VAL A 13 19.31 -1.18 -23.90
C VAL A 13 19.04 -1.38 -22.42
N SER A 14 18.22 -0.54 -21.82
CA SER A 14 17.77 -0.71 -20.43
C SER A 14 16.29 -1.06 -20.37
N PHE A 15 15.97 -2.05 -19.53
CA PHE A 15 14.62 -2.47 -19.23
C PHE A 15 14.26 -1.95 -17.83
N VAL A 16 13.47 -0.88 -17.78
CA VAL A 16 13.05 -0.26 -16.52
C VAL A 16 11.53 -0.15 -16.52
N GLN A 17 10.89 -0.82 -15.56
CA GLN A 17 9.45 -0.69 -15.28
C GLN A 17 8.57 -0.78 -16.55
N ASN A 18 8.75 -1.85 -17.32
CA ASN A 18 8.08 -2.15 -18.61
C ASN A 18 8.41 -1.22 -19.78
N LYS A 19 9.47 -0.41 -19.70
CA LYS A 19 10.00 0.35 -20.85
C LYS A 19 11.32 -0.22 -21.32
N VAL A 20 11.52 -0.13 -22.63
CA VAL A 20 12.80 -0.38 -23.31
C VAL A 20 13.38 0.99 -23.65
N LEU A 21 14.48 1.36 -22.99
CA LEU A 21 15.20 2.60 -23.23
C LEU A 21 16.46 2.27 -24.02
N LEU A 22 16.69 2.98 -25.13
CA LEU A 22 17.97 2.94 -25.85
C LEU A 22 18.86 4.05 -25.31
N LEU A 23 19.98 3.68 -24.69
CA LEU A 23 20.94 4.61 -24.11
C LEU A 23 22.18 4.67 -25.00
N HIS A 24 22.60 5.90 -25.34
CA HIS A 24 23.83 6.15 -26.08
C HIS A 24 24.90 6.73 -25.17
N LYS A 25 26.09 6.15 -25.25
CA LYS A 25 27.27 6.60 -24.52
C LYS A 25 27.77 7.91 -25.10
N ILE A 26 27.70 8.96 -24.30
CA ILE A 26 28.15 10.31 -24.69
C ILE A 26 29.61 10.59 -24.31
N ALA A 27 30.22 9.81 -23.41
CA ALA A 27 31.61 9.97 -23.00
C ALA A 27 32.23 8.65 -22.50
N ALA A 28 33.56 8.51 -22.65
CA ALA A 28 34.32 7.34 -22.19
C ALA A 28 34.54 7.31 -20.67
N HIS A 29 34.49 8.48 -20.04
CA HIS A 29 34.63 8.69 -18.61
C HIS A 29 33.47 9.57 -18.15
N ALA A 30 32.82 9.20 -17.05
CA ALA A 30 31.88 10.07 -16.38
C ALA A 30 32.70 10.94 -15.42
N ASP A 31 32.59 12.26 -15.55
CA ASP A 31 33.01 13.16 -14.47
C ASP A 31 32.14 12.89 -13.23
N ASP A 32 32.68 13.19 -12.04
CA ASP A 32 32.01 13.05 -10.73
C ASP A 32 30.51 13.45 -10.85
N PRO A 33 29.54 12.60 -10.42
CA PRO A 33 28.10 12.79 -10.59
C PRO A 33 27.50 14.13 -10.09
N ARG A 34 28.32 15.00 -9.51
CA ARG A 34 27.94 16.31 -8.95
C ARG A 34 28.09 17.48 -9.93
N SER A 35 28.46 17.25 -11.19
CA SER A 35 28.84 18.34 -12.10
C SER A 35 28.14 18.42 -13.46
N ILE A 36 27.16 17.55 -13.77
CA ILE A 36 26.34 17.69 -14.99
C ILE A 36 25.08 18.50 -14.68
N ALA A 37 25.29 19.75 -14.28
CA ALA A 37 24.35 20.83 -14.54
C ALA A 37 24.88 21.54 -15.79
N ASN A 38 24.07 21.58 -16.86
CA ASN A 38 24.34 22.21 -18.16
C ASN A 38 24.85 21.27 -19.26
N ALA A 39 23.94 20.48 -19.82
CA ALA A 39 23.96 20.17 -21.25
C ALA A 39 22.53 20.36 -21.78
N SER A 40 22.42 21.05 -22.91
CA SER A 40 21.24 21.65 -23.54
C SER A 40 19.95 20.84 -23.46
N ILE A 41 18.98 21.43 -22.77
CA ILE A 41 17.56 21.10 -22.73
C ILE A 41 16.93 21.81 -23.93
N ASP A 42 16.67 21.12 -25.03
CA ASP A 42 15.84 21.69 -26.10
C ASP A 42 14.97 20.66 -26.84
N ASP A 43 14.83 19.42 -26.32
CA ASP A 43 13.90 18.43 -26.90
C ASP A 43 13.31 17.44 -25.86
N THR A 44 13.34 17.78 -24.57
CA THR A 44 12.91 16.91 -23.45
C THR A 44 11.61 17.33 -22.76
N ASP A 45 10.95 18.39 -23.21
CA ASP A 45 9.84 19.05 -22.49
C ASP A 45 8.55 18.22 -22.38
N GLN A 46 8.44 17.07 -23.07
CA GLN A 46 7.31 16.15 -22.88
C GLN A 46 7.50 15.13 -21.74
N TYR A 47 8.72 14.91 -21.25
CA TYR A 47 9.01 13.80 -20.32
C TYR A 47 9.20 14.23 -18.85
N ASN A 48 9.32 15.54 -18.59
CA ASN A 48 9.44 16.10 -17.25
C ASN A 48 8.23 16.96 -16.90
N LYS A 49 7.02 16.36 -16.85
CA LYS A 49 5.90 16.99 -16.13
C LYS A 49 6.21 17.01 -14.63
N THR A 50 7.03 17.96 -14.19
CA THR A 50 7.29 18.23 -12.77
C THR A 50 6.05 18.86 -12.17
N GLY A 51 5.46 18.25 -11.14
CA GLY A 51 4.25 18.76 -10.46
C GLY A 51 2.94 18.07 -10.85
N VAL A 52 3.01 16.86 -11.41
CA VAL A 52 1.85 16.00 -11.65
C VAL A 52 1.95 14.73 -10.85
N SER A 53 0.97 14.51 -9.97
CA SER A 53 0.89 13.33 -9.10
C SER A 53 -0.52 12.80 -9.03
N GLY A 54 -0.62 11.47 -9.03
CA GLY A 54 -1.86 10.74 -8.81
C GLY A 54 -1.68 9.66 -7.75
N ILE A 55 -2.73 9.37 -6.99
CA ILE A 55 -2.74 8.35 -5.94
C ILE A 55 -3.99 7.49 -6.05
N PHE A 56 -3.80 6.17 -6.00
CA PHE A 56 -4.84 5.24 -5.60
C PHE A 56 -4.87 5.11 -4.08
N ILE A 57 -6.02 5.40 -3.49
CA ILE A 57 -6.32 5.20 -2.07
C ILE A 57 -7.30 4.04 -1.94
N GLY A 58 -6.89 3.01 -1.20
CA GLY A 58 -7.74 1.87 -0.83
C GLY A 58 -8.42 2.14 0.50
N LEU A 59 -9.74 2.13 0.51
CA LEU A 59 -10.58 2.37 1.66
C LEU A 59 -11.15 1.05 2.17
N LYS A 60 -11.02 0.82 3.48
CA LYS A 60 -11.78 -0.19 4.23
C LYS A 60 -12.86 0.53 5.03
N ILE A 61 -14.11 0.30 4.66
CA ILE A 61 -15.29 1.00 5.19
C ILE A 61 -16.10 0.00 6.04
N PRO A 62 -16.33 0.27 7.33
CA PRO A 62 -17.18 -0.60 8.16
C PRO A 62 -18.59 -0.71 7.59
N SER A 63 -19.14 -1.93 7.53
CA SER A 63 -20.51 -2.19 7.08
C SER A 63 -21.14 -3.31 7.90
N HIS A 64 -22.01 -2.95 8.86
CA HIS A 64 -22.61 -3.89 9.82
C HIS A 64 -21.59 -4.81 10.51
N GLN A 65 -21.53 -6.08 10.13
CA GLN A 65 -20.62 -7.11 10.67
C GLN A 65 -19.42 -7.40 9.77
N ASP A 66 -19.19 -6.58 8.74
CA ASP A 66 -18.18 -6.81 7.70
C ASP A 66 -17.59 -5.47 7.21
N TYR A 67 -16.86 -5.52 6.10
CA TYR A 67 -16.24 -4.36 5.48
C TYR A 67 -16.54 -4.29 3.98
N ILE A 68 -16.82 -3.08 3.52
CA ILE A 68 -16.83 -2.75 2.10
C ILE A 68 -15.47 -2.16 1.74
N TYR A 69 -14.91 -2.63 0.63
CA TYR A 69 -13.67 -2.13 0.09
C TYR A 69 -13.93 -1.26 -1.15
N LYS A 70 -13.22 -0.14 -1.24
CA LYS A 70 -13.36 0.82 -2.33
C LYS A 70 -12.00 1.38 -2.70
N THR A 71 -11.77 1.62 -3.98
CA THR A 71 -10.59 2.33 -4.46
C THR A 71 -10.99 3.69 -4.98
N VAL A 72 -10.24 4.72 -4.58
CA VAL A 72 -10.39 6.10 -5.03
C VAL A 72 -9.13 6.55 -5.73
N TRP A 73 -9.28 7.20 -6.88
CA TRP A 73 -8.20 7.84 -7.61
C TRP A 73 -8.29 9.35 -7.42
N ILE A 74 -7.17 9.95 -7.03
CA ILE A 74 -7.02 11.40 -6.86
C ILE A 74 -5.78 11.80 -7.65
N ALA A 75 -5.93 12.71 -8.61
CA ALA A 75 -4.80 13.27 -9.34
C ALA A 75 -4.86 14.79 -9.36
N ALA A 76 -3.69 15.41 -9.43
CA ALA A 76 -3.56 16.84 -9.67
C ALA A 76 -2.42 17.12 -10.65
N ASP A 77 -2.68 18.05 -11.57
CA ASP A 77 -1.71 18.61 -12.50
C ASP A 77 -1.69 20.14 -12.27
N ASP A 78 -0.51 20.70 -12.01
CA ASP A 78 -0.32 22.13 -11.75
C ASP A 78 -1.33 22.70 -10.72
N LYS A 79 -1.45 22.02 -9.57
CA LYS A 79 -2.35 22.37 -8.46
C LYS A 79 -3.85 22.39 -8.84
N LYS A 80 -4.24 21.79 -9.96
CA LYS A 80 -5.65 21.60 -10.35
C LYS A 80 -6.00 20.14 -10.20
N LEU A 81 -7.08 19.87 -9.46
CA LEU A 81 -7.57 18.53 -9.25
C LEU A 81 -8.21 18.00 -10.54
N HIS A 82 -7.86 16.78 -10.93
CA HIS A 82 -8.62 16.00 -11.89
C HIS A 82 -9.97 15.57 -11.29
N PRO A 83 -10.93 15.07 -12.10
CA PRO A 83 -12.10 14.39 -11.57
C PRO A 83 -11.69 13.26 -10.62
N VAL A 84 -12.21 13.29 -9.39
CA VAL A 84 -12.00 12.18 -8.45
C VAL A 84 -12.78 10.98 -8.96
N LEU A 85 -12.12 9.84 -9.11
CA LEU A 85 -12.74 8.61 -9.59
C LEU A 85 -12.83 7.59 -8.46
N SER A 86 -13.81 6.69 -8.54
CA SER A 86 -13.90 5.58 -7.59
C SER A 86 -14.46 4.32 -8.24
N ARG A 87 -14.19 3.19 -7.59
CA ARG A 87 -14.80 1.89 -7.87
C ARG A 87 -14.85 1.03 -6.61
N ASN A 88 -15.72 0.03 -6.62
CA ASN A 88 -15.71 -1.02 -5.61
C ASN A 88 -14.46 -1.90 -5.73
N ASP A 89 -14.16 -2.59 -4.63
CA ASP A 89 -13.00 -3.44 -4.44
C ASP A 89 -11.66 -2.69 -4.45
N ILE A 90 -10.58 -3.42 -4.16
CA ILE A 90 -9.23 -2.87 -4.13
C ILE A 90 -8.58 -3.07 -5.49
N TYR A 91 -8.32 -1.96 -6.18
CA TYR A 91 -7.67 -1.91 -7.47
C TYR A 91 -6.29 -1.29 -7.31
N PHE A 92 -5.25 -2.01 -7.74
CA PHE A 92 -3.88 -1.64 -7.40
C PHE A 92 -2.88 -1.99 -8.51
N PRO A 93 -1.79 -1.21 -8.64
CA PRO A 93 -0.76 -1.43 -9.65
C PRO A 93 0.22 -2.53 -9.23
N ARG A 94 0.63 -3.34 -10.21
CA ARG A 94 1.77 -4.27 -10.13
C ARG A 94 2.64 -4.12 -11.37
N LYS A 95 3.82 -4.75 -11.35
CA LYS A 95 4.69 -4.82 -12.54
C LYS A 95 4.01 -5.44 -13.76
N SER A 96 3.08 -6.37 -13.56
CA SER A 96 2.33 -7.07 -14.60
C SER A 96 1.05 -6.35 -15.07
N GLY A 97 0.83 -5.11 -14.62
CA GLY A 97 -0.38 -4.35 -14.91
C GLY A 97 -1.22 -4.09 -13.66
N PHE A 98 -2.51 -3.84 -13.85
CA PHE A 98 -3.42 -3.55 -12.75
C PHE A 98 -4.17 -4.79 -12.29
N TRP A 99 -4.38 -4.87 -10.99
CA TRP A 99 -4.98 -6.01 -10.33
C TRP A 99 -6.17 -5.56 -9.50
N GLU A 100 -7.12 -6.46 -9.32
CA GLU A 100 -8.24 -6.30 -8.39
C GLU A 100 -8.17 -7.38 -7.31
N LEU A 101 -8.26 -6.96 -6.05
CA LEU A 101 -8.32 -7.81 -4.86
C LEU A 101 -9.74 -7.74 -4.27
N GLN A 102 -10.32 -8.91 -4.05
CA GLN A 102 -11.67 -9.10 -3.55
C GLN A 102 -11.68 -10.02 -2.34
N VAL A 103 -12.55 -9.69 -1.37
CA VAL A 103 -12.91 -10.58 -0.27
C VAL A 103 -14.35 -11.05 -0.51
N LYS A 104 -14.53 -12.37 -0.65
CA LYS A 104 -15.85 -12.98 -0.71
C LYS A 104 -16.15 -13.62 0.64
N GLN A 105 -17.10 -13.03 1.34
CA GLN A 105 -17.61 -13.55 2.60
C GLN A 105 -18.88 -14.37 2.31
N GLY A 106 -18.94 -15.59 2.83
CA GLY A 106 -20.09 -16.49 2.80
C GLY A 106 -20.41 -17.01 4.19
N ASN A 107 -21.40 -17.89 4.31
CA ASN A 107 -21.79 -18.48 5.60
C ASN A 107 -20.59 -19.20 6.27
N ASN A 108 -20.00 -18.54 7.26
CA ASN A 108 -18.79 -18.97 8.00
C ASN A 108 -17.59 -19.31 7.13
N ARG A 109 -17.47 -18.69 5.94
CA ARG A 109 -16.31 -18.87 5.06
C ARG A 109 -15.94 -17.58 4.36
N ALA A 110 -14.68 -17.22 4.46
CA ALA A 110 -14.07 -16.09 3.78
C ALA A 110 -13.07 -16.58 2.73
N ALA A 111 -13.10 -15.99 1.55
CA ALA A 111 -12.12 -16.23 0.50
C ALA A 111 -11.53 -14.91 0.01
N LEU A 112 -10.20 -14.84 -0.04
CA LEU A 112 -9.45 -13.73 -0.60
C LEU A 112 -8.96 -14.13 -1.99
N SER A 113 -9.16 -13.27 -2.99
CA SER A 113 -8.73 -13.53 -4.37
C SER A 113 -8.23 -12.26 -5.03
N ALA A 114 -7.15 -12.37 -5.81
CA ALA A 114 -6.64 -11.31 -6.66
C ALA A 114 -6.54 -11.78 -8.11
N HIS A 115 -6.84 -10.90 -9.06
CA HIS A 115 -6.74 -11.20 -10.48
C HIS A 115 -6.22 -10.00 -11.27
N ASN A 116 -5.55 -10.27 -12.39
CA ASN A 116 -5.08 -9.26 -13.32
C ASN A 116 -6.24 -8.76 -14.17
N MET A 117 -6.39 -7.43 -14.25
CA MET A 117 -7.47 -6.78 -14.99
C MET A 117 -7.32 -6.92 -16.50
N ALA A 118 -6.11 -7.17 -17.00
CA ALA A 118 -5.88 -7.44 -18.42
C ALA A 118 -6.34 -8.85 -18.87
N GLU A 119 -6.52 -9.79 -17.93
CA GLU A 119 -6.89 -11.17 -18.23
C GLU A 119 -8.42 -11.37 -18.29
N LYS A 120 -9.19 -10.29 -18.11
CA LYS A 120 -10.67 -10.30 -18.07
C LYS A 120 -11.29 -10.85 -19.36
N ASP A 121 -10.58 -10.77 -20.49
CA ASP A 121 -11.03 -11.26 -21.81
C ASP A 121 -10.79 -12.77 -22.04
N LEU A 122 -9.98 -13.45 -21.23
CA LEU A 122 -9.68 -14.88 -21.40
C LEU A 122 -10.61 -15.80 -20.58
N ALA A 123 -11.33 -15.24 -19.60
CA ALA A 123 -12.19 -15.99 -18.70
C ALA A 123 -13.55 -16.41 -19.31
N ALA A 124 -13.84 -16.00 -20.55
CA ALA A 124 -15.07 -16.39 -21.25
C ALA A 124 -14.97 -17.75 -21.98
N THR A 125 -13.79 -18.38 -22.06
CA THR A 125 -13.66 -19.65 -22.82
C THR A 125 -12.86 -20.77 -22.15
N GLU A 126 -12.09 -20.52 -21.08
CA GLU A 126 -11.52 -21.62 -20.30
C GLU A 126 -11.54 -21.30 -18.81
N LYS A 127 -11.73 -22.32 -17.97
CA LYS A 127 -11.65 -22.24 -16.51
C LYS A 127 -10.22 -21.88 -16.08
N VAL A 128 -9.83 -20.63 -16.27
CA VAL A 128 -8.51 -20.12 -15.89
C VAL A 128 -8.54 -19.77 -14.41
N SER A 129 -7.98 -20.69 -13.63
CA SER A 129 -7.31 -20.50 -12.33
C SER A 129 -7.81 -19.36 -11.44
N THR A 130 -9.04 -19.48 -10.93
CA THR A 130 -9.39 -18.86 -9.65
C THR A 130 -8.49 -19.45 -8.57
N LYS A 131 -7.44 -18.71 -8.17
CA LYS A 131 -6.62 -19.06 -6.99
C LYS A 131 -7.45 -18.79 -5.74
N THR A 132 -8.41 -19.69 -5.51
CA THR A 132 -9.33 -19.62 -4.37
C THR A 132 -8.58 -20.15 -3.16
N ALA A 133 -8.40 -19.32 -2.13
CA ALA A 133 -8.15 -19.83 -0.80
C ALA A 133 -9.41 -20.57 -0.35
N SER A 134 -9.44 -21.89 -0.49
CA SER A 134 -10.38 -22.74 0.25
C SER A 134 -9.72 -23.09 1.58
N SER A 135 -9.71 -22.15 2.51
CA SER A 135 -9.30 -22.41 3.90
C SER A 135 -10.45 -22.10 4.84
N VAL A 136 -10.37 -22.72 6.02
CA VAL A 136 -11.31 -22.73 7.17
C VAL A 136 -11.54 -21.34 7.80
N SER A 137 -11.21 -20.27 7.08
CA SER A 137 -11.31 -18.88 7.53
C SER A 137 -12.77 -18.48 7.67
N GLU A 138 -13.19 -18.08 8.86
CA GLU A 138 -14.53 -17.58 9.15
C GLU A 138 -14.70 -16.14 8.66
N SER A 139 -13.65 -15.31 8.80
CA SER A 139 -13.59 -13.95 8.26
C SER A 139 -12.16 -13.56 7.87
N ILE A 140 -12.03 -12.75 6.81
CA ILE A 140 -10.78 -12.12 6.40
C ILE A 140 -11.00 -10.61 6.32
N VAL A 141 -10.10 -9.84 6.95
CA VAL A 141 -10.09 -8.39 6.89
C VAL A 141 -8.77 -7.93 6.29
N ILE A 142 -8.80 -7.03 5.31
CA ILE A 142 -7.57 -6.47 4.73
C ILE A 142 -7.13 -5.27 5.59
N ASP A 143 -5.89 -5.29 6.05
CA ASP A 143 -5.29 -4.21 6.84
C ASP A 143 -4.25 -3.42 6.03
N TYR A 144 -3.67 -4.03 5.01
CA TYR A 144 -2.72 -3.39 4.11
C TYR A 144 -2.69 -4.10 2.76
N ILE A 145 -2.47 -3.34 1.69
CA ILE A 145 -2.17 -3.86 0.35
C ILE A 145 -1.16 -2.93 -0.31
N GLY A 146 -0.08 -3.52 -0.81
CA GLY A 146 0.90 -2.88 -1.70
C GLY A 146 0.98 -3.64 -3.03
N ASN A 147 2.04 -3.41 -3.79
CA ASN A 147 2.17 -4.03 -5.12
C ASN A 147 2.27 -5.56 -5.07
N ASP A 148 3.01 -6.13 -4.11
CA ASP A 148 3.32 -7.57 -4.10
C ASP A 148 2.84 -8.32 -2.86
N TYR A 149 2.41 -7.60 -1.82
CA TYR A 149 2.00 -8.19 -0.54
C TYR A 149 0.70 -7.57 -0.04
N VAL A 150 -0.10 -8.41 0.63
CA VAL A 150 -1.29 -8.01 1.38
C VAL A 150 -1.08 -8.40 2.85
N ALA A 151 -1.44 -7.53 3.78
CA ALA A 151 -1.58 -7.90 5.19
C ALA A 151 -3.05 -8.02 5.53
N ILE A 152 -3.41 -9.14 6.16
CA ILE A 152 -4.78 -9.44 6.56
C ILE A 152 -4.85 -9.81 8.03
N GLU A 153 -6.02 -9.59 8.61
CA GLU A 153 -6.47 -10.28 9.80
C GLU A 153 -7.36 -11.45 9.38
N ASN A 154 -6.95 -12.66 9.74
CA ASN A 154 -7.66 -13.89 9.44
C ASN A 154 -8.24 -14.48 10.73
N ASN A 155 -9.55 -14.70 10.76
CA ASN A 155 -10.25 -15.35 11.86
C ASN A 155 -10.51 -16.82 11.51
N THR A 156 -10.04 -17.75 12.34
CA THR A 156 -10.31 -19.18 12.21
C THR A 156 -10.70 -19.74 13.57
N GLY A 157 -11.95 -20.19 13.72
CA GLY A 157 -12.45 -20.75 14.97
C GLY A 157 -12.42 -19.75 16.14
N GLY A 158 -12.72 -18.48 15.89
CA GLY A 158 -12.63 -17.40 16.87
C GLY A 158 -11.22 -16.92 17.22
N ILE A 159 -10.17 -17.49 16.60
CA ILE A 159 -8.78 -17.04 16.77
C ILE A 159 -8.40 -16.14 15.61
N THR A 160 -8.08 -14.87 15.91
CA THR A 160 -7.63 -13.90 14.92
C THR A 160 -6.10 -13.87 14.83
N ARG A 161 -5.55 -13.94 13.61
CA ARG A 161 -4.12 -13.84 13.33
C ARG A 161 -3.86 -12.74 12.31
N LEU A 162 -2.79 -11.97 12.52
CA LEU A 162 -2.24 -11.10 11.49
C LEU A 162 -1.39 -11.94 10.54
N GLN A 163 -1.51 -11.72 9.23
CA GLN A 163 -0.75 -12.47 8.23
C GLN A 163 -0.35 -11.56 7.08
N VAL A 164 0.93 -11.59 6.71
CA VAL A 164 1.41 -11.01 5.45
C VAL A 164 1.49 -12.11 4.39
N LEU A 165 0.81 -11.94 3.27
CA LEU A 165 0.72 -12.90 2.17
C LEU A 165 1.23 -12.28 0.87
N PRO A 166 1.95 -13.04 0.01
CA PRO A 166 2.21 -12.60 -1.35
C PRO A 166 0.90 -12.58 -2.15
N VAL A 167 0.68 -11.53 -2.95
CA VAL A 167 -0.51 -11.42 -3.83
C VAL A 167 -0.63 -12.61 -4.79
N ASP A 168 0.49 -13.22 -5.19
CA ASP A 168 0.49 -14.38 -6.09
C ASP A 168 0.13 -15.71 -5.40
N LYS A 169 0.06 -15.73 -4.07
CA LYS A 169 -0.11 -16.93 -3.22
C LYS A 169 -1.18 -16.75 -2.13
N LEU A 170 -2.30 -16.11 -2.47
CA LEU A 170 -3.41 -15.88 -1.54
C LEU A 170 -4.11 -17.16 -1.09
N SER A 171 -3.95 -18.28 -1.81
CA SER A 171 -4.55 -19.56 -1.46
C SER A 171 -3.94 -20.25 -0.23
N SER A 172 -2.83 -19.72 0.31
CA SER A 172 -2.14 -20.23 1.49
C SER A 172 -2.76 -19.66 2.77
N ALA A 173 -3.08 -20.51 3.74
CA ALA A 173 -3.45 -20.08 5.09
C ALA A 173 -2.23 -19.70 5.95
N ILE A 174 -1.00 -19.78 5.41
CA ILE A 174 0.25 -19.56 6.14
C ILE A 174 0.85 -18.22 5.69
N GLY A 175 1.12 -17.34 6.66
CA GLY A 175 1.78 -16.06 6.46
C GLY A 175 3.27 -16.23 6.14
N ILE A 176 3.86 -15.23 5.49
CA ILE A 176 5.31 -15.18 5.29
C ILE A 176 5.98 -14.98 6.65
N LYS A 177 6.98 -15.79 7.00
CA LYS A 177 7.71 -15.63 8.26
C LYS A 177 8.42 -14.29 8.33
N VAL A 178 8.56 -13.75 9.54
CA VAL A 178 9.32 -12.53 9.80
C VAL A 178 10.74 -12.62 9.24
N LEU A 179 11.44 -13.75 9.41
CA LEU A 179 12.79 -13.93 8.91
C LEU A 179 12.88 -13.78 7.38
N ASP A 180 11.92 -14.35 6.65
CA ASP A 180 11.92 -14.36 5.18
C ASP A 180 11.67 -12.95 4.60
N LEU A 181 10.81 -12.17 5.26
CA LEU A 181 10.46 -10.83 4.78
C LEU A 181 11.39 -9.75 5.33
N LEU A 182 11.72 -9.79 6.63
CA LEU A 182 12.40 -8.72 7.37
C LEU A 182 13.86 -9.05 7.73
N GLY A 183 14.31 -10.28 7.48
CA GLY A 183 15.68 -10.73 7.75
C GLY A 183 16.01 -10.89 9.25
N PRO A 184 17.26 -11.22 9.58
CA PRO A 184 17.67 -11.51 10.97
C PRO A 184 17.46 -10.34 11.92
N ALA A 185 17.66 -9.11 11.45
CA ALA A 185 17.43 -7.90 12.25
C ALA A 185 15.94 -7.74 12.60
N GLY A 186 15.04 -7.99 11.63
CA GLY A 186 13.60 -7.97 11.86
C GLY A 186 13.14 -9.09 12.78
N LEU A 187 13.71 -10.29 12.64
CA LEU A 187 13.43 -11.41 13.54
C LEU A 187 13.82 -11.08 14.98
N LYS A 188 15.01 -10.49 15.18
CA LYS A 188 15.44 -10.03 16.51
C LYS A 188 14.50 -8.98 17.09
N ALA A 189 14.08 -7.99 16.28
CA ALA A 189 13.13 -6.95 16.72
C ALA A 189 11.78 -7.55 17.10
N TYR A 190 11.30 -8.51 16.31
CA TYR A 190 10.05 -9.24 16.56
C TYR A 190 10.09 -10.01 17.89
N HIS A 191 11.11 -10.85 18.10
CA HIS A 191 11.24 -11.62 19.33
C HIS A 191 11.34 -10.72 20.57
N GLY A 192 12.15 -9.66 20.51
CA GLY A 192 12.29 -8.73 21.63
C GLY A 192 10.96 -8.03 21.98
N ALA A 193 10.20 -7.59 20.97
CA ALA A 193 8.89 -6.96 21.20
C ALA A 193 7.84 -7.98 21.70
N ARG A 194 7.83 -9.19 21.14
CA ARG A 194 6.95 -10.27 21.57
C ARG A 194 7.24 -10.70 23.01
N GLU A 195 8.51 -10.84 23.39
CA GLU A 195 8.91 -11.21 24.75
C GLU A 195 8.40 -10.18 25.76
N GLN A 196 8.53 -8.89 25.47
CA GLN A 196 7.98 -7.82 26.32
C GLN A 196 6.46 -7.91 26.45
N ALA A 197 5.73 -8.18 25.36
CA ALA A 197 4.30 -8.38 25.38
C ALA A 197 3.91 -9.60 26.24
N VAL A 198 4.63 -10.72 26.09
CA VAL A 198 4.43 -11.94 26.87
C VAL A 198 4.69 -11.71 28.37
N GLN A 199 5.77 -11.02 28.74
CA GLN A 199 6.04 -10.68 30.14
C GLN A 199 4.96 -9.78 30.74
N THR A 200 4.41 -8.86 29.95
CA THR A 200 3.27 -8.04 30.36
C THR A 200 2.05 -8.92 30.66
N LEU A 201 1.72 -9.88 29.79
CA LEU A 201 0.62 -10.82 30.02
C LEU A 201 0.84 -11.65 31.29
N TYR A 202 2.06 -12.16 31.53
CA TYR A 202 2.37 -12.88 32.76
C TYR A 202 2.19 -12.01 34.01
N SER A 203 2.61 -10.74 33.97
CA SER A 203 2.40 -9.81 35.09
C SER A 203 0.91 -9.53 35.39
N GLN A 204 0.04 -9.75 34.40
CA GLN A 204 -1.42 -9.65 34.52
C GLN A 204 -2.08 -10.98 34.95
N GLY A 205 -1.28 -12.01 35.26
CA GLY A 205 -1.78 -13.33 35.67
C GLY A 205 -2.22 -14.23 34.51
N ILE A 206 -1.93 -13.86 33.25
CA ILE A 206 -2.27 -14.65 32.08
C ILE A 206 -1.16 -15.66 31.82
N ALA A 207 -1.42 -16.95 32.09
CA ALA A 207 -0.43 -18.01 31.92
C ALA A 207 -0.54 -18.77 30.57
N SER A 208 -1.74 -18.85 29.99
CA SER A 208 -1.98 -19.61 28.76
C SER A 208 -1.75 -18.72 27.53
N ILE A 209 -0.53 -18.72 27.02
CA ILE A 209 -0.12 -17.91 25.87
C ILE A 209 0.19 -18.85 24.70
N ASN A 210 -0.35 -18.56 23.52
CA ASN A 210 -0.11 -19.38 22.34
C ASN A 210 1.36 -19.29 21.91
N ALA A 211 1.96 -20.44 21.65
CA ALA A 211 3.28 -20.51 21.04
C ALA A 211 3.22 -19.91 19.62
N ASP A 212 4.16 -19.04 19.31
CA ASP A 212 4.30 -18.48 17.96
C ASP A 212 5.34 -19.28 17.17
N ILE A 213 4.93 -20.47 16.75
CA ILE A 213 5.82 -21.46 16.13
C ILE A 213 6.31 -21.01 14.75
N ASN A 214 5.49 -20.22 14.05
CA ASN A 214 5.76 -19.84 12.66
C ASN A 214 6.39 -18.46 12.52
N GLU A 215 6.35 -17.62 13.56
CA GLU A 215 6.86 -16.24 13.52
C GLU A 215 6.22 -15.46 12.36
N ASP A 216 4.93 -15.69 12.12
CA ASP A 216 4.16 -15.17 11.00
C ASP A 216 2.95 -14.32 11.43
N ASN A 217 2.79 -14.11 12.74
CA ASN A 217 1.67 -13.36 13.33
C ASN A 217 1.96 -11.85 13.41
N TYR A 218 2.18 -11.25 12.25
CA TYR A 218 2.43 -9.83 12.10
C TYR A 218 1.75 -9.28 10.85
N GLY A 219 1.61 -7.96 10.82
CA GLY A 219 1.04 -7.22 9.70
C GLY A 219 1.54 -5.79 9.72
N LEU A 220 0.76 -4.91 9.09
CA LEU A 220 1.04 -3.48 9.06
C LEU A 220 -0.10 -2.70 9.70
N THR A 221 0.25 -1.54 10.25
CA THR A 221 -0.71 -0.53 10.69
C THR A 221 -0.19 0.84 10.27
N ARG A 222 -1.10 1.82 10.14
CA ARG A 222 -0.73 3.17 9.72
C ARG A 222 -1.03 4.18 10.80
N LYS A 223 -0.09 5.10 11.01
CA LYS A 223 -0.25 6.21 11.97
C LYS A 223 0.62 7.41 11.56
N ASN A 224 0.08 8.62 11.67
CA ASN A 224 0.85 9.86 11.50
C ASN A 224 1.68 9.91 10.20
N GLY A 225 1.14 9.40 9.09
CA GLY A 225 1.77 9.43 7.78
C GLY A 225 2.74 8.30 7.47
N HIS A 226 2.87 7.30 8.35
CA HIS A 226 3.81 6.18 8.17
C HIS A 226 3.18 4.82 8.42
N TRP A 227 3.66 3.81 7.70
CA TRP A 227 3.38 2.40 7.93
C TRP A 227 4.32 1.82 8.98
N TYR A 228 3.77 1.07 9.94
CA TYR A 228 4.50 0.41 11.01
C TYR A 228 4.23 -1.09 10.99
N LEU A 229 5.25 -1.86 11.34
CA LEU A 229 5.12 -3.30 11.55
C LEU A 229 4.51 -3.57 12.93
N ARG A 230 3.47 -4.40 12.98
CA ARG A 230 2.75 -4.75 14.20
C ARG A 230 2.64 -6.26 14.32
N GLY A 231 3.08 -6.81 15.46
CA GLY A 231 2.91 -8.21 15.81
C GLY A 231 1.74 -8.43 16.77
N ARG A 232 1.31 -9.69 16.92
CA ARG A 232 0.23 -10.07 17.82
C ARG A 232 0.56 -11.33 18.61
N VAL A 233 0.28 -11.29 19.91
CA VAL A 233 0.21 -12.44 20.80
C VAL A 233 -1.24 -12.83 21.00
N ASN A 234 -1.57 -14.09 20.72
CA ASN A 234 -2.85 -14.67 21.12
C ASN A 234 -2.66 -15.40 22.45
N TYR A 235 -3.63 -15.27 23.35
CA TYR A 235 -3.62 -15.92 24.65
C TYR A 235 -5.02 -16.37 25.03
N TYR A 236 -5.14 -17.13 26.12
CA TYR A 236 -6.40 -17.50 26.72
C TYR A 236 -6.41 -17.04 28.18
N GLY A 237 -7.33 -16.15 28.52
CA GLY A 237 -7.46 -15.55 29.85
C GLY A 237 -8.91 -15.29 30.19
N ASN A 238 -9.27 -15.40 31.47
CA ASN A 238 -10.66 -15.20 31.94
C ASN A 238 -11.70 -16.06 31.17
N ASN A 239 -11.34 -17.31 30.83
CA ASN A 239 -12.16 -18.22 30.03
C ASN A 239 -12.55 -17.72 28.63
N ALA A 240 -11.75 -16.83 28.04
CA ALA A 240 -11.97 -16.34 26.69
C ALA A 240 -10.63 -16.19 25.91
N PRO A 241 -10.65 -16.30 24.57
CA PRO A 241 -9.50 -15.93 23.75
C PRO A 241 -9.25 -14.42 23.88
N GLY A 242 -7.97 -14.05 23.97
CA GLY A 242 -7.52 -12.66 24.02
C GLY A 242 -6.37 -12.41 23.05
N ILE A 243 -6.17 -11.13 22.75
CA ILE A 243 -5.08 -10.66 21.89
C ILE A 243 -4.32 -9.52 22.56
N MET A 244 -3.01 -9.49 22.35
CA MET A 244 -2.17 -8.35 22.69
C MET A 244 -1.31 -8.02 21.47
N GLU A 245 -1.40 -6.79 20.98
CA GLU A 245 -0.58 -6.30 19.88
C GLU A 245 0.70 -5.65 20.41
N PHE A 246 1.76 -5.68 19.60
CA PHE A 246 3.04 -5.06 19.93
C PHE A 246 3.71 -4.47 18.68
N ASP A 247 4.42 -3.36 18.87
CA ASP A 247 5.15 -2.70 17.79
C ASP A 247 6.48 -3.39 17.52
N ILE A 248 6.72 -3.76 16.26
CA ILE A 248 8.02 -4.27 15.82
C ILE A 248 8.84 -3.05 15.41
N LYS A 249 9.86 -2.70 16.22
CA LYS A 249 10.70 -1.50 16.04
C LYS A 249 11.68 -1.65 14.87
N LEU A 250 11.14 -1.76 13.66
CA LEU A 250 11.84 -1.83 12.39
C LEU A 250 11.03 -1.08 11.34
N LEU A 251 11.69 -0.32 10.47
CA LEU A 251 11.01 0.27 9.31
C LEU A 251 10.61 -0.86 8.33
N PRO A 252 9.38 -0.84 7.78
CA PRO A 252 9.01 -1.75 6.70
C PRO A 252 10.01 -1.64 5.54
N PRO A 253 10.49 -2.76 4.96
CA PRO A 253 11.41 -2.71 3.83
C PRO A 253 10.69 -2.18 2.58
N ALA A 254 11.44 -1.57 1.65
CA ALA A 254 10.89 -0.98 0.41
C ALA A 254 10.15 -1.99 -0.50
N LYS A 255 10.47 -3.28 -0.39
CA LYS A 255 9.73 -4.36 -1.09
C LYS A 255 8.32 -4.58 -0.53
N LEU A 256 8.07 -4.16 0.71
CA LEU A 256 6.79 -4.27 1.39
C LEU A 256 6.01 -2.97 1.27
N VAL A 257 6.64 -1.82 1.57
CA VAL A 257 6.04 -0.49 1.47
C VAL A 257 6.94 0.40 0.62
N PHE A 258 6.49 0.73 -0.59
CA PHE A 258 7.30 1.50 -1.54
C PHE A 258 7.25 3.01 -1.27
N TYR A 259 6.08 3.55 -0.95
CA TYR A 259 5.87 4.97 -0.68
C TYR A 259 5.45 5.19 0.78
N ASP A 260 6.36 5.73 1.59
CA ASP A 260 6.07 6.07 3.00
C ASP A 260 6.73 7.36 3.49
N ALA A 261 7.27 8.16 2.57
CA ALA A 261 7.81 9.46 2.89
C ALA A 261 6.68 10.46 3.16
N LEU A 262 6.87 11.33 4.15
CA LEU A 262 5.92 12.38 4.51
C LEU A 262 6.56 13.76 4.36
N TYR A 263 6.02 14.57 3.45
CA TYR A 263 6.44 15.94 3.23
C TYR A 263 5.23 16.80 2.80
N PRO A 264 4.96 17.95 3.43
CA PRO A 264 5.58 18.48 4.65
C PRO A 264 5.50 17.54 5.86
N GLY A 265 6.32 17.79 6.87
CA GLY A 265 6.35 16.97 8.09
C GLY A 265 5.02 17.01 8.86
N TRP A 266 4.79 16.01 9.70
CA TRP A 266 3.53 15.82 10.43
C TRP A 266 3.07 17.06 11.23
N GLN A 267 4.00 17.80 11.84
CA GLN A 267 3.67 19.03 12.57
C GLN A 267 3.07 20.10 11.65
N SER A 268 3.66 20.36 10.48
CA SER A 268 3.11 21.31 9.49
C SER A 268 1.70 20.91 9.04
N ILE A 269 1.46 19.61 8.86
CA ILE A 269 0.14 19.09 8.53
C ILE A 269 -0.85 19.38 9.68
N LYS A 270 -0.45 19.16 10.93
CA LYS A 270 -1.28 19.42 12.12
C LYS A 270 -1.54 20.89 12.36
N ASP A 271 -0.60 21.76 12.02
CA ASP A 271 -0.77 23.21 12.11
C ASP A 271 -1.87 23.69 11.14
N ARG A 272 -1.96 23.09 9.94
CA ARG A 272 -3.03 23.37 8.97
C ARG A 272 -4.33 22.65 9.29
N VAL A 273 -4.27 21.39 9.69
CA VAL A 273 -5.42 20.50 9.93
C VAL A 273 -5.29 19.89 11.34
N PRO A 274 -5.72 20.61 12.39
CA PRO A 274 -5.54 20.17 13.78
C PRO A 274 -6.21 18.84 14.13
N ASN A 275 -7.24 18.43 13.39
CA ASN A 275 -7.94 17.15 13.56
C ASN A 275 -7.44 16.05 12.60
N ALA A 276 -6.30 16.24 11.93
CA ALA A 276 -5.68 15.20 11.10
C ALA A 276 -5.37 13.96 11.92
N LEU A 277 -5.73 12.81 11.36
CA LEU A 277 -5.49 11.47 11.88
C LEU A 277 -4.39 10.74 11.10
N ASP A 278 -4.27 11.03 9.80
CA ASP A 278 -3.23 10.47 8.94
C ASP A 278 -3.00 11.36 7.71
N ALA A 279 -1.93 11.12 6.96
CA ALA A 279 -1.63 11.83 5.73
C ALA A 279 -0.78 11.03 4.73
N PHE A 280 -0.84 11.42 3.46
CA PHE A 280 -0.13 10.78 2.35
C PHE A 280 0.46 11.87 1.47
N ALA A 281 1.78 11.89 1.35
CA ALA A 281 2.49 12.88 0.56
C ALA A 281 2.94 12.30 -0.78
N SER A 282 2.74 13.08 -1.84
CA SER A 282 3.20 12.75 -3.18
C SER A 282 4.74 12.67 -3.24
N PRO A 283 5.30 11.76 -4.07
CA PRO A 283 6.74 11.72 -4.33
C PRO A 283 7.28 13.03 -4.91
N ASN A 284 6.49 13.71 -5.75
CA ASN A 284 6.84 15.00 -6.34
C ASN A 284 6.72 16.19 -5.38
N LYS A 285 6.21 15.98 -4.16
CA LYS A 285 5.98 17.03 -3.16
C LYS A 285 5.08 18.17 -3.67
N ASP A 286 4.10 17.83 -4.50
CA ASP A 286 3.12 18.76 -5.06
C ASP A 286 1.76 18.70 -4.35
N ILE A 287 1.33 17.50 -3.89
CA ILE A 287 0.09 17.29 -3.13
C ILE A 287 0.28 16.46 -1.86
N VAL A 288 -0.58 16.72 -0.87
CA VAL A 288 -0.82 15.86 0.32
C VAL A 288 -2.30 15.55 0.44
N VAL A 289 -2.63 14.29 0.67
CA VAL A 289 -3.97 13.88 1.09
C VAL A 289 -3.98 13.72 2.62
N VAL A 290 -4.82 14.49 3.31
CA VAL A 290 -4.93 14.50 4.78
C VAL A 290 -6.24 13.84 5.20
N LYS A 291 -6.15 12.80 6.02
CA LYS A 291 -7.30 12.06 6.54
C LYS A 291 -7.76 12.63 7.87
N THR A 292 -9.05 12.88 8.00
CA THR A 292 -9.74 13.18 9.27
C THR A 292 -10.74 12.06 9.61
N LYS A 293 -11.61 12.27 10.60
CA LYS A 293 -12.65 11.30 10.95
C LYS A 293 -13.68 11.09 9.84
N SER A 294 -14.02 12.15 9.10
CA SER A 294 -15.15 12.17 8.15
C SER A 294 -14.78 12.66 6.76
N LYS A 295 -13.52 13.04 6.51
CA LYS A 295 -13.08 13.58 5.22
C LYS A 295 -11.65 13.20 4.86
N LEU A 296 -11.37 13.06 3.57
CA LEU A 296 -10.05 13.24 2.98
C LEU A 296 -9.97 14.64 2.40
N TYR A 297 -8.99 15.43 2.82
CA TYR A 297 -8.67 16.72 2.22
C TYR A 297 -7.49 16.57 1.29
N ILE A 298 -7.57 17.19 0.11
CA ILE A 298 -6.47 17.22 -0.85
C ILE A 298 -5.89 18.63 -0.81
N PHE A 299 -4.64 18.76 -0.40
CA PHE A 299 -3.92 20.05 -0.37
C PHE A 299 -2.81 20.04 -1.40
N SER A 300 -2.59 21.19 -2.05
CA SER A 300 -1.31 21.46 -2.71
C SER A 300 -0.27 21.91 -1.69
N ILE A 301 0.98 21.60 -1.98
CA ILE A 301 2.14 21.98 -1.18
C ILE A 301 2.74 23.29 -1.73
N ASN A 302 3.16 24.17 -0.83
CA ASN A 302 3.95 25.36 -1.16
C ASN A 302 5.13 25.46 -0.19
N GLY A 303 6.33 25.22 -0.69
CA GLY A 303 7.52 25.08 0.17
C GLY A 303 7.37 23.91 1.14
N GLU A 304 7.45 24.19 2.44
CA GLU A 304 7.30 23.21 3.53
C GLU A 304 5.92 23.30 4.21
N GLN A 305 4.90 23.86 3.52
CA GLN A 305 3.59 24.07 4.11
C GLN A 305 2.46 23.63 3.18
N LEU A 306 1.33 23.25 3.77
CA LEU A 306 0.09 23.06 3.05
C LEU A 306 -0.52 24.43 2.71
N ASN A 307 -1.00 24.60 1.48
CA ASN A 307 -1.78 25.77 1.09
C ASN A 307 -3.01 25.96 1.99
N SER A 308 -3.48 27.20 2.10
CA SER A 308 -4.58 27.55 3.01
C SER A 308 -5.91 26.94 2.62
N ILE A 309 -6.15 26.77 1.32
CA ILE A 309 -7.38 26.23 0.76
C ILE A 309 -7.07 24.86 0.18
N PRO A 310 -7.81 23.80 0.55
CA PRO A 310 -7.67 22.50 -0.09
C PRO A 310 -8.13 22.56 -1.56
N LEU A 311 -7.48 21.79 -2.43
CA LEU A 311 -7.87 21.59 -3.82
C LEU A 311 -9.22 20.87 -3.94
N GLY A 312 -9.55 20.04 -2.95
CA GLY A 312 -10.81 19.32 -2.88
C GLY A 312 -10.95 18.54 -1.57
N GLU A 313 -12.12 17.96 -1.39
CA GLU A 313 -12.41 17.07 -0.27
C GLU A 313 -13.29 15.90 -0.72
N ILE A 314 -13.18 14.78 0.00
CA ILE A 314 -13.97 13.56 -0.21
C ILE A 314 -14.55 13.17 1.14
N ALA A 315 -15.87 12.99 1.20
CA ALA A 315 -16.53 12.50 2.42
C ALA A 315 -16.12 11.05 2.73
N LEU A 316 -15.99 10.75 4.02
CA LEU A 316 -15.72 9.42 4.54
C LEU A 316 -16.81 9.02 5.53
N ASP A 317 -17.21 7.76 5.43
CA ASP A 317 -18.04 7.13 6.46
C ASP A 317 -17.23 6.94 7.75
N GLU A 318 -17.93 7.00 8.88
CA GLU A 318 -17.29 6.84 10.18
C GLU A 318 -16.59 5.48 10.30
N GLY A 319 -15.38 5.49 10.87
CA GLY A 319 -14.57 4.28 11.01
C GLY A 319 -13.83 3.86 9.74
N THR A 320 -13.97 4.60 8.62
CA THR A 320 -13.18 4.33 7.41
C THR A 320 -11.68 4.39 7.70
N THR A 321 -10.96 3.36 7.26
CA THR A 321 -9.50 3.24 7.34
C THR A 321 -8.89 3.17 5.94
N ILE A 322 -7.66 3.65 5.82
CA ILE A 322 -6.92 3.59 4.56
C ILE A 322 -5.96 2.41 4.64
N ILE A 323 -6.08 1.51 3.67
CA ILE A 323 -5.32 0.26 3.61
C ILE A 323 -4.34 0.23 2.43
N MET A 324 -4.38 1.23 1.55
CA MET A 324 -3.53 1.33 0.36
C MET A 324 -3.26 2.79 0.01
N ALA A 325 -2.03 3.08 -0.42
CA ALA A 325 -1.63 4.36 -1.00
C ALA A 325 -0.55 4.13 -2.05
N GLU A 326 -0.95 4.14 -3.33
CA GLU A 326 -0.06 3.84 -4.46
C GLU A 326 0.03 5.06 -5.39
N TRP A 327 1.24 5.56 -5.60
CA TRP A 327 1.48 6.80 -6.34
C TRP A 327 1.92 6.56 -7.79
N ALA A 328 1.39 7.41 -8.67
CA ALA A 328 1.88 7.64 -10.02
C ALA A 328 2.33 9.09 -10.18
N THR A 329 3.33 9.30 -11.04
CA THR A 329 3.92 10.61 -11.31
C THR A 329 4.18 10.76 -12.81
N GLY A 330 4.13 11.99 -13.31
CA GLY A 330 4.37 12.28 -14.73
C GLY A 330 3.38 11.56 -15.64
N PHE A 331 3.86 10.98 -16.75
CA PHE A 331 2.99 10.32 -17.75
C PHE A 331 2.14 9.16 -17.18
N TYR A 332 2.57 8.54 -16.08
CA TYR A 332 1.79 7.46 -15.47
C TYR A 332 0.45 7.94 -14.90
N VAL A 333 0.30 9.23 -14.57
CA VAL A 333 -0.95 9.76 -14.03
C VAL A 333 -2.08 9.61 -15.03
N ASP A 334 -1.85 10.05 -16.28
CA ASP A 334 -2.85 9.95 -17.35
C ASP A 334 -3.10 8.48 -17.74
N ASP A 335 -2.04 7.66 -17.79
CA ASP A 335 -2.15 6.22 -18.10
C ASP A 335 -2.98 5.46 -17.05
N TRP A 336 -2.75 5.73 -15.76
CA TRP A 336 -3.45 5.07 -14.66
C TRP A 336 -4.91 5.50 -14.60
N GLU A 337 -5.18 6.81 -14.75
CA GLU A 337 -6.55 7.35 -14.77
C GLU A 337 -7.37 6.74 -15.91
N LYS A 338 -6.80 6.70 -17.12
CA LYS A 338 -7.44 6.09 -18.30
C LYS A 338 -7.69 4.59 -18.08
N ASN A 339 -6.72 3.87 -17.52
CA ASN A 339 -6.88 2.44 -17.26
C ASN A 339 -7.98 2.18 -16.22
N PHE A 340 -8.04 3.00 -15.17
CA PHE A 340 -9.04 2.91 -14.12
C PHE A 340 -10.46 3.13 -14.66
N LEU A 341 -10.65 4.18 -15.47
CA LEU A 341 -11.92 4.46 -16.17
C LEU A 341 -12.33 3.30 -17.07
N THR A 342 -11.42 2.82 -17.92
CA THR A 342 -11.68 1.69 -18.83
C THR A 342 -12.09 0.42 -18.07
N ASN A 343 -11.59 0.27 -16.84
CA ASN A 343 -11.89 -0.87 -15.99
C ASN A 343 -13.09 -0.68 -15.07
N GLY A 344 -13.95 0.32 -15.31
CA GLY A 344 -15.25 0.47 -14.64
C GLY A 344 -15.25 1.45 -13.46
N ALA A 345 -14.22 2.29 -13.31
CA ALA A 345 -14.30 3.42 -12.41
C ALA A 345 -15.23 4.52 -12.95
N SER A 346 -15.89 5.23 -12.04
CA SER A 346 -16.74 6.37 -12.36
C SER A 346 -16.33 7.59 -11.56
N VAL A 347 -16.73 8.78 -12.02
CA VAL A 347 -16.55 10.01 -11.26
C VAL A 347 -17.31 9.88 -9.94
N LEU A 348 -16.64 10.18 -8.83
CA LEU A 348 -17.25 10.22 -7.52
C LEU A 348 -18.08 11.51 -7.44
N GLU A 349 -19.40 11.37 -7.34
CA GLU A 349 -20.30 12.51 -7.16
C GLU A 349 -20.03 13.18 -5.80
N LYS A 350 -20.06 14.51 -5.79
CA LYS A 350 -19.65 15.35 -4.66
C LYS A 350 -20.60 15.29 -3.48
#